data_AF-A0A4U3CGS5-F1
#
_entry.id   AF-A0A4U3CGS5-F1
#
_cell.length_a   1.000
_cell.length_b   1.000
_cell.length_c   1.000
_cell.angle_alpha   90.00
_cell.angle_beta   90.00
_cell.angle_gamma   90.00
#
_symmetry.space_group_name_H-M   'P 1'
#
loop_
_entity.id
_entity.type
_entity.pdbx_description
1 polymer ?
#
loop_
_entity_poly.entity_id
_entity_poly.type
_entity_poly.pdbx_seq_one_letter_code
_entity_poly.pdbx_strand_id
1 'polypeptide(L)'
;MDDRLPDGFAVRLDPRVRRRDGGLSLLGGSPLRLLRLAPKAHRLLAGNRLVVRDGATAGLARRLLDAGIAHPDLPPAEASPADVTVVVPIKDRPRELARLLAALRSDPATAGLPVVVVDDGSAVPVHADGVTVLRHDVARGPAAARNAGARAARTPEVAFLDSDCVPRPGWLAALVPHLADPALAMVAPRIVGLPGGGWLHAYDAVAGALDMGERPAPVRPLSGVSYVPSAALLCRRSALGLAGGADGGGFDDGGFDEAMRVAEDVDLVWRLTAAGWRVRYEPAAEVAHEHPTGTAEWVRRRAFYGTGAALLAARHGALVAPLVIAPDVAAAALFAVGGGRTGRAAATGLLALRAVRLARRLTRPGEWPPVALAAALT
;
A
#
# COMPACT_ATOMS: atom_id res chain seq x y z
N MET A 1 -8.51 -3.73 22.93
CA MET A 1 -7.90 -2.45 22.56
C MET A 1 -8.94 -1.36 22.67
N ASP A 2 -8.58 -0.23 23.27
CA ASP A 2 -9.41 0.97 23.16
C ASP A 2 -9.34 1.47 21.70
N ASP A 3 -10.46 1.34 20.97
CA ASP A 3 -10.60 1.69 19.55
C ASP A 3 -11.13 3.14 19.38
N ARG A 4 -11.21 3.89 20.48
CA ARG A 4 -11.71 5.26 20.46
C ARG A 4 -10.67 6.18 19.82
N LEU A 5 -11.06 6.85 18.73
CA LEU A 5 -10.28 7.95 18.16
C LEU A 5 -10.10 9.08 19.18
N PRO A 6 -8.90 9.70 19.28
CA PRO A 6 -8.63 10.73 20.27
C PRO A 6 -9.38 12.03 19.96
N ASP A 7 -9.59 12.84 20.99
CA ASP A 7 -10.17 14.17 20.81
C ASP A 7 -9.24 15.06 19.96
N GLY A 8 -9.85 15.82 19.05
CA GLY A 8 -9.13 16.56 18.01
C GLY A 8 -8.90 15.79 16.70
N PHE A 9 -9.05 14.45 16.70
CA PHE A 9 -8.97 13.67 15.46
C PHE A 9 -10.06 14.12 14.48
N ALA A 10 -9.67 14.46 13.26
CA ALA A 10 -10.59 14.96 12.25
C ALA A 10 -10.71 13.97 11.09
N VAL A 11 -11.93 13.84 10.58
CA VAL A 11 -12.24 13.05 9.38
C VAL A 11 -13.04 13.89 8.40
N ARG A 12 -12.84 13.61 7.11
CA ARG A 12 -13.55 14.26 6.00
C ARG A 12 -14.16 13.22 5.10
N LEU A 13 -15.42 13.42 4.70
CA LEU A 13 -16.11 12.55 3.75
C LEU A 13 -15.34 12.50 2.42
N ASP A 14 -15.21 11.32 1.82
CA ASP A 14 -14.64 11.15 0.46
C ASP A 14 -15.46 12.03 -0.51
N PRO A 15 -14.81 12.87 -1.34
CA PRO A 15 -15.50 13.74 -2.31
C PRO A 15 -16.45 13.00 -3.26
N ARG A 16 -16.28 11.69 -3.46
CA ARG A 16 -17.15 10.85 -4.30
C ARG A 16 -18.39 10.34 -3.58
N VAL A 17 -18.50 10.53 -2.26
CA VAL A 17 -19.70 10.16 -1.51
C VAL A 17 -20.86 11.02 -1.97
N ARG A 18 -21.86 10.37 -2.56
CA ARG A 18 -23.09 11.03 -3.00
C ARG A 18 -24.04 11.18 -1.82
N ARG A 19 -24.57 12.38 -1.65
CA ARG A 19 -25.55 12.71 -0.60
C ARG A 19 -26.95 12.73 -1.21
N ARG A 20 -27.91 12.10 -0.52
CA ARG A 20 -29.35 12.10 -0.83
C ARG A 20 -30.15 12.47 0.42
N ASP A 21 -31.43 12.78 0.25
CA ASP A 21 -32.37 13.06 1.35
C ASP A 21 -31.88 14.16 2.29
N GLY A 22 -31.49 15.31 1.73
CA GLY A 22 -30.91 16.41 2.51
C GLY A 22 -29.55 16.09 3.15
N GLY A 23 -28.89 15.01 2.72
CA GLY A 23 -27.60 14.56 3.25
C GLY A 23 -27.71 13.58 4.42
N LEU A 24 -28.89 13.02 4.67
CA LEU A 24 -29.09 11.91 5.60
C LEU A 24 -28.67 10.57 4.99
N SER A 25 -28.74 10.42 3.67
CA SER A 25 -28.32 9.20 2.97
C SER A 25 -27.00 9.43 2.26
N LEU A 26 -26.02 8.56 2.51
CA LEU A 26 -24.67 8.59 1.95
C LEU A 26 -24.44 7.34 1.10
N LEU A 27 -24.11 7.51 -0.17
CA LEU A 27 -23.74 6.42 -1.08
C LEU A 27 -22.27 6.56 -1.48
N GLY A 28 -21.44 5.60 -1.11
CA GLY A 28 -20.00 5.61 -1.41
C GLY A 28 -19.25 4.53 -0.64
N GLY A 29 -17.92 4.66 -0.58
CA GLY A 29 -17.07 3.74 0.17
C GLY A 29 -16.48 2.61 -0.66
N SER A 30 -15.59 1.84 -0.03
CA SER A 30 -14.97 0.67 -0.65
C SER A 30 -14.91 -0.51 0.33
N PRO A 31 -15.72 -1.57 0.13
CA PRO A 31 -16.78 -1.70 -0.88
C PRO A 31 -17.88 -0.64 -0.79
N LEU A 32 -18.61 -0.47 -1.90
CA LEU A 32 -19.72 0.47 -2.02
C LEU A 32 -20.80 0.18 -0.97
N ARG A 33 -21.23 1.21 -0.25
CA ARG A 33 -22.24 1.13 0.81
C ARG A 33 -23.25 2.27 0.68
N LEU A 34 -24.49 1.96 1.05
CA LEU A 34 -25.51 2.96 1.34
C LEU A 34 -25.68 3.06 2.86
N LEU A 35 -25.40 4.23 3.42
CA LEU A 35 -25.51 4.51 4.85
C LEU A 35 -26.56 5.58 5.09
N ARG A 36 -27.43 5.33 6.07
CA ARG A 36 -28.41 6.32 6.54
C ARG A 36 -27.97 6.87 7.88
N LEU A 37 -27.64 8.14 7.92
CA LEU A 37 -27.33 8.86 9.15
C LEU A 37 -28.62 9.15 9.92
N ALA A 38 -28.58 8.88 11.23
CA ALA A 38 -29.60 9.42 12.12
C ALA A 38 -29.54 10.96 12.09
N PRO A 39 -30.67 11.69 12.25
CA PRO A 39 -30.68 13.15 12.25
C PRO A 39 -29.73 13.79 13.27
N LYS A 40 -29.48 13.13 14.40
CA LYS A 40 -28.47 13.56 15.38
C LYS A 40 -27.04 13.44 14.82
N ALA A 41 -26.71 12.33 14.16
CA ALA A 41 -25.39 12.10 13.57
C ALA A 41 -25.11 13.07 12.40
N HIS A 42 -26.12 13.37 11.59
CA HIS A 42 -26.00 14.36 10.51
C HIS A 42 -25.64 15.76 11.03
N ARG A 43 -26.23 16.18 12.17
CA ARG A 43 -25.92 17.47 12.81
C ARG A 43 -24.50 17.55 13.39
N LEU A 44 -23.84 16.41 13.62
CA LEU A 44 -22.45 16.39 14.08
C LEU A 44 -21.46 16.70 12.94
N LEU A 45 -21.87 16.58 11.68
CA LEU A 45 -21.04 16.93 10.52
C LEU A 45 -21.10 18.44 10.26
N ALA A 46 -19.94 19.09 10.26
CA ALA A 46 -19.76 20.43 9.73
C ALA A 46 -19.51 20.34 8.21
N GLY A 47 -20.60 20.35 7.44
CA GLY A 47 -20.56 20.12 5.99
C GLY A 47 -20.18 18.67 5.66
N ASN A 48 -18.89 18.45 5.40
CA ASN A 48 -18.27 17.18 5.05
C ASN A 48 -17.12 16.83 6.01
N ARG A 49 -16.93 17.58 7.09
CA ARG A 49 -15.90 17.35 8.10
C ARG A 49 -16.52 17.04 9.47
N LEU A 50 -15.87 16.16 10.22
CA LEU A 50 -16.20 15.83 11.61
C LEU A 50 -14.91 15.90 12.43
N VAL A 51 -14.98 16.53 13.61
CA VAL A 51 -13.88 16.56 14.59
C VAL A 51 -14.36 15.83 15.84
N VAL A 52 -13.54 14.90 16.32
CA VAL A 52 -13.82 14.14 17.54
C VAL A 52 -13.67 15.05 18.76
N ARG A 53 -14.68 15.06 19.63
CA ARG A 53 -14.75 15.86 20.87
C ARG A 53 -15.29 15.08 22.06
N ASP A 54 -15.92 13.93 21.80
CA ASP A 54 -16.59 13.09 22.78
C ASP A 54 -16.75 11.66 22.23
N GLY A 55 -17.36 10.77 23.01
CA GLY A 55 -17.61 9.38 22.58
C GLY A 55 -18.56 9.26 21.38
N ALA A 56 -19.51 10.18 21.20
CA ALA A 56 -20.48 10.11 20.11
C ALA A 56 -19.85 10.48 18.76
N THR A 57 -19.07 11.56 18.74
CA THR A 57 -18.30 12.00 17.57
C THR A 57 -17.17 11.02 17.24
N ALA A 58 -16.49 10.44 18.24
CA ALA A 58 -15.54 9.35 18.02
C ALA A 58 -16.18 8.13 17.37
N GLY A 59 -17.33 7.68 17.90
CA GLY A 59 -18.07 6.53 17.36
C GLY A 59 -18.59 6.78 15.93
N LEU A 60 -19.05 8.00 15.64
CA LEU A 60 -19.43 8.37 14.27
C LEU A 60 -18.21 8.38 13.34
N ALA A 61 -17.10 9.02 13.73
CA ALA A 61 -15.88 9.09 12.94
C ALA A 61 -15.35 7.68 12.60
N ARG A 62 -15.24 6.78 13.59
CA ARG A 62 -14.85 5.38 13.38
C ARG A 62 -15.72 4.68 12.35
N ARG A 63 -17.05 4.81 12.45
CA ARG A 63 -17.99 4.19 11.49
C ARG A 63 -17.82 4.74 10.08
N LEU A 64 -17.58 6.05 9.92
CA LEU A 64 -17.35 6.67 8.61
C LEU A 64 -16.04 6.17 7.98
N LEU A 65 -14.98 6.04 8.78
CA LEU A 65 -13.68 5.52 8.35
C LEU A 65 -13.76 4.03 7.96
N ASP A 66 -14.36 3.19 8.79
CA ASP A 66 -14.47 1.73 8.57
C ASP A 66 -15.40 1.40 7.39
N ALA A 67 -16.38 2.26 7.11
CA ALA A 67 -17.19 2.18 5.91
C ALA A 67 -16.46 2.65 4.64
N GLY A 68 -15.28 3.26 4.77
CA GLY A 68 -14.50 3.82 3.67
C GLY A 68 -15.12 5.05 3.03
N ILE A 69 -16.09 5.69 3.68
CA ILE A 69 -16.76 6.90 3.16
C ILE A 69 -16.12 8.19 3.69
N ALA A 70 -15.13 8.08 4.55
CA ALA A 70 -14.32 9.19 5.03
C ALA A 70 -12.85 8.82 5.12
N HIS A 71 -12.02 9.85 5.13
CA HIS A 71 -10.57 9.77 5.31
C HIS A 71 -10.16 10.64 6.50
N PRO A 72 -9.07 10.30 7.21
CA PRO A 72 -8.43 11.21 8.14
C PRO A 72 -8.13 12.54 7.45
N ASP A 73 -8.37 13.63 8.17
CA ASP A 73 -8.15 15.01 7.73
C ASP A 73 -7.25 15.69 8.75
N LEU A 74 -6.02 15.19 8.82
CA LEU A 74 -5.03 15.54 9.83
C LEU A 74 -3.91 16.36 9.17
N PRO A 75 -3.43 17.43 9.82
CA PRO A 75 -2.28 18.17 9.31
C PRO A 75 -1.02 17.28 9.34
N PRO A 76 -0.05 17.49 8.43
CA PRO A 76 1.25 16.83 8.51
C PRO A 76 1.91 17.07 9.87
N ALA A 77 2.64 16.08 10.36
CA ALA A 77 3.38 16.15 11.61
C ALA A 77 4.73 15.43 11.47
N GLU A 78 5.77 16.00 12.04
CA GLU A 78 7.10 15.39 12.02
C GLU A 78 7.18 14.17 12.95
N ALA A 79 7.94 13.15 12.55
CA ALA A 79 8.30 12.04 13.42
C ALA A 79 9.45 12.46 14.34
N SER A 80 9.37 12.11 15.63
CA SER A 80 10.56 12.15 16.48
C SER A 80 11.49 10.97 16.18
N PRO A 81 12.83 11.13 16.31
CA PRO A 81 13.77 10.00 16.35
C PRO A 81 13.46 8.95 17.42
N ALA A 82 12.69 9.30 18.44
CA ALA A 82 12.20 8.36 19.46
C ALA A 82 11.00 7.52 18.99
N ASP A 83 10.30 7.95 17.93
CA ASP A 83 9.02 7.38 17.51
C ASP A 83 9.17 6.39 16.35
N VAL A 84 10.11 6.61 15.42
CA VAL A 84 10.22 5.84 14.18
C VAL A 84 11.65 5.34 13.94
N THR A 85 11.80 4.05 13.61
CA THR A 85 13.04 3.47 13.06
C THR A 85 12.79 3.11 11.60
N VAL A 86 13.68 3.54 10.70
CA VAL A 86 13.64 3.12 9.29
C VAL A 86 14.34 1.77 9.14
N VAL A 87 13.69 0.79 8.52
CA VAL A 87 14.24 -0.53 8.23
C VAL A 87 14.40 -0.71 6.72
N VAL A 88 15.62 -1.03 6.29
CA VAL A 88 15.97 -1.17 4.87
C VAL A 88 16.54 -2.56 4.58
N PRO A 89 15.76 -3.49 4.00
CA PRO A 89 16.32 -4.74 3.48
C PRO A 89 17.15 -4.48 2.23
N ILE A 90 18.30 -5.15 2.11
CA ILE A 90 19.18 -5.06 0.95
C ILE A 90 19.83 -6.41 0.64
N LYS A 91 19.98 -6.69 -0.66
CA LYS A 91 20.88 -7.72 -1.18
C LYS A 91 21.51 -7.25 -2.49
N ASP A 92 22.83 -7.17 -2.54
CA ASP A 92 23.64 -6.86 -3.75
C ASP A 92 23.30 -5.52 -4.44
N ARG A 93 22.89 -4.49 -3.68
CA ARG A 93 22.44 -3.18 -4.21
C ARG A 93 23.06 -1.96 -3.52
N PRO A 94 24.41 -1.85 -3.46
CA PRO A 94 25.06 -0.81 -2.67
C PRO A 94 24.81 0.61 -3.22
N ARG A 95 24.60 0.77 -4.53
CA ARG A 95 24.38 2.08 -5.16
C ARG A 95 23.00 2.63 -4.82
N GLU A 96 22.01 1.77 -4.87
CA GLU A 96 20.62 2.05 -4.57
C GLU A 96 20.47 2.42 -3.09
N LEU A 97 21.11 1.63 -2.19
CA LEU A 97 21.17 1.99 -0.78
C LEU A 97 21.82 3.35 -0.54
N ALA A 98 22.95 3.64 -1.19
CA ALA A 98 23.60 4.95 -1.04
C ALA A 98 22.66 6.10 -1.45
N ARG A 99 21.90 5.91 -2.54
CA ARG A 99 20.89 6.87 -3.02
C ARG A 99 19.74 7.03 -2.01
N LEU A 100 19.21 5.93 -1.47
CA LEU A 100 18.16 5.95 -0.44
C LEU A 100 18.63 6.68 0.82
N LEU A 101 19.82 6.33 1.34
CA LEU A 101 20.38 6.97 2.54
C LEU A 101 20.64 8.47 2.31
N ALA A 102 21.08 8.86 1.11
CA ALA A 102 21.23 10.27 0.77
C ALA A 102 19.88 11.01 0.77
N ALA A 103 18.81 10.38 0.25
CA ALA A 103 17.46 10.97 0.28
C ALA A 103 16.98 11.18 1.73
N LEU A 104 17.13 10.18 2.59
CA LEU A 104 16.76 10.29 4.01
C LEU A 104 17.53 11.39 4.74
N ARG A 105 18.83 11.54 4.48
CA ARG A 105 19.67 12.59 5.08
C ARG A 105 19.33 14.00 4.56
N SER A 106 18.81 14.10 3.34
CA SER A 106 18.49 15.39 2.71
C SER A 106 17.17 15.99 3.20
N ASP A 107 16.24 15.18 3.72
CA ASP A 107 14.99 15.64 4.31
C ASP A 107 15.17 15.87 5.83
N PRO A 108 15.04 17.11 6.33
CA PRO A 108 15.16 17.42 7.76
C PRO A 108 14.26 16.57 8.65
N ALA A 109 13.06 16.19 8.17
CA ALA A 109 12.11 15.38 8.91
C ALA A 109 12.55 13.91 9.07
N THR A 110 13.54 13.45 8.28
CA THR A 110 14.05 12.07 8.36
C THR A 110 15.55 11.96 8.63
N ALA A 111 16.31 13.06 8.54
CA ALA A 111 17.77 13.06 8.66
C ALA A 111 18.28 12.58 10.03
N GLY A 112 17.48 12.77 11.08
CA GLY A 112 17.81 12.35 12.45
C GLY A 112 17.25 11.00 12.86
N LEU A 113 16.52 10.29 12.00
CA LEU A 113 15.87 9.03 12.37
C LEU A 113 16.87 7.88 12.46
N PRO A 114 16.74 6.98 13.44
CA PRO A 114 17.47 5.71 13.45
C PRO A 114 17.19 4.91 12.18
N VAL A 115 18.25 4.41 11.54
CA VAL A 115 18.15 3.53 10.36
C VAL A 115 18.80 2.19 10.67
N VAL A 116 18.09 1.10 10.39
CA VAL A 116 18.57 -0.28 10.43
C VAL A 116 18.59 -0.82 9.01
N VAL A 117 19.78 -1.05 8.47
CA VAL A 117 20.00 -1.73 7.20
C VAL A 117 20.17 -3.22 7.49
N VAL A 118 19.43 -4.07 6.78
CA VAL A 118 19.53 -5.53 6.90
C VAL A 118 20.08 -6.10 5.60
N ASP A 119 21.36 -6.44 5.63
CA ASP A 119 22.10 -7.10 4.56
C ASP A 119 21.76 -8.60 4.51
N ASP A 120 20.90 -8.98 3.59
CA ASP A 120 20.40 -10.34 3.41
C ASP A 120 21.38 -11.21 2.60
N GLY A 121 22.62 -11.28 3.07
CA GLY A 121 23.67 -12.10 2.48
C GLY A 121 24.18 -11.58 1.13
N SER A 122 24.43 -10.27 1.01
CA SER A 122 25.11 -9.71 -0.17
C SER A 122 26.49 -10.34 -0.37
N ALA A 123 26.90 -10.51 -1.61
CA ALA A 123 28.20 -11.07 -1.99
C ALA A 123 29.37 -10.25 -1.42
N VAL A 124 29.21 -8.92 -1.40
CA VAL A 124 30.08 -7.99 -0.68
C VAL A 124 29.31 -7.45 0.52
N PRO A 125 29.82 -7.61 1.76
CA PRO A 125 29.15 -7.08 2.95
C PRO A 125 28.91 -5.58 2.86
N VAL A 126 27.68 -5.19 3.19
CA VAL A 126 27.25 -3.78 3.18
C VAL A 126 27.85 -3.06 4.37
N HIS A 127 28.44 -1.90 4.10
CA HIS A 127 28.92 -0.96 5.13
C HIS A 127 28.33 0.41 4.83
N ALA A 128 27.79 1.08 5.85
CA ALA A 128 27.23 2.41 5.72
C ALA A 128 27.38 3.19 7.04
N ASP A 129 27.83 4.44 6.95
CA ASP A 129 28.02 5.30 8.12
C ASP A 129 26.69 5.87 8.62
N GLY A 130 26.59 5.99 9.95
CA GLY A 130 25.44 6.60 10.64
C GLY A 130 24.20 5.71 10.69
N VAL A 131 24.32 4.42 10.35
CA VAL A 131 23.21 3.44 10.41
C VAL A 131 23.65 2.18 11.15
N THR A 132 22.68 1.43 11.68
CA THR A 132 22.94 0.08 12.20
C THR A 132 22.86 -0.92 11.06
N VAL A 133 23.88 -1.76 10.87
CA VAL A 133 23.85 -2.83 9.86
C VAL A 133 23.71 -4.18 10.56
N LEU A 134 22.67 -4.92 10.18
CA LEU A 134 22.50 -6.34 10.51
C LEU A 134 22.80 -7.16 9.27
N ARG A 135 23.47 -8.29 9.43
CA ARG A 135 23.78 -9.17 8.29
C ARG A 135 23.26 -10.58 8.55
N HIS A 136 22.65 -11.16 7.53
CA HIS A 136 22.44 -12.60 7.43
C HIS A 136 23.63 -13.24 6.72
N ASP A 137 24.12 -14.36 7.26
CA ASP A 137 25.20 -15.13 6.62
C ASP A 137 24.77 -15.73 5.27
N VAL A 138 23.47 -16.06 5.16
CA VAL A 138 22.84 -16.61 3.96
C VAL A 138 21.55 -15.83 3.67
N ALA A 139 21.24 -15.61 2.40
CA ALA A 139 20.03 -14.91 1.98
C ALA A 139 18.75 -15.64 2.42
N ARG A 140 17.97 -15.01 3.29
CA ARG A 140 16.70 -15.51 3.85
C ARG A 140 15.48 -14.88 3.20
N GLY A 141 15.66 -13.83 2.41
CA GLY A 141 14.61 -13.12 1.69
C GLY A 141 14.17 -11.83 2.37
N PRO A 142 13.43 -10.98 1.62
CA PRO A 142 13.04 -9.65 2.09
C PRO A 142 12.12 -9.69 3.31
N ALA A 143 11.21 -10.67 3.42
CA ALA A 143 10.37 -10.87 4.60
C ALA A 143 11.20 -11.08 5.88
N ALA A 144 12.17 -12.00 5.84
CA ALA A 144 13.07 -12.27 6.96
C ALA A 144 13.93 -11.05 7.31
N ALA A 145 14.44 -10.33 6.30
CA ALA A 145 15.22 -9.13 6.50
C ALA A 145 14.39 -8.01 7.16
N ARG A 146 13.15 -7.76 6.71
CA ARG A 146 12.23 -6.81 7.34
C ARG A 146 11.92 -7.20 8.78
N ASN A 147 11.64 -8.47 9.04
CA ASN A 147 11.39 -8.95 10.40
C ASN A 147 12.61 -8.76 11.31
N ALA A 148 13.82 -9.08 10.84
CA ALA A 148 15.05 -8.88 11.60
C ALA A 148 15.26 -7.40 11.96
N GLY A 149 15.06 -6.50 11.00
CA GLY A 149 15.15 -5.06 11.24
C GLY A 149 14.09 -4.55 12.20
N ALA A 150 12.84 -5.01 12.08
CA ALA A 150 11.74 -4.64 12.97
C ALA A 150 11.94 -5.16 14.41
N ARG A 151 12.56 -6.33 14.60
CA ARG A 151 12.95 -6.84 15.93
C ARG A 151 14.06 -6.01 16.56
N ALA A 152 14.97 -5.45 15.74
CA ALA A 152 16.06 -4.61 16.21
C ALA A 152 15.66 -3.15 16.45
N ALA A 153 14.55 -2.70 15.86
CA ALA A 153 13.98 -1.38 16.09
C ALA A 153 13.57 -1.19 17.56
N ARG A 154 13.98 -0.06 18.16
CA ARG A 154 13.69 0.29 19.56
C ARG A 154 12.50 1.25 19.72
N THR A 155 12.03 1.81 18.61
CA THR A 155 10.93 2.77 18.55
C THR A 155 9.57 2.07 18.53
N PRO A 156 8.47 2.76 18.89
CA PRO A 156 7.12 2.19 18.80
C PRO A 156 6.69 1.91 17.34
N GLU A 157 7.22 2.67 16.39
CA GLU A 157 6.85 2.59 14.98
C GLU A 157 8.06 2.20 14.11
N VAL A 158 7.80 1.49 13.02
CA VAL A 158 8.79 1.05 12.04
C VAL A 158 8.36 1.51 10.65
N ALA A 159 9.26 2.19 9.95
CA ALA A 159 9.09 2.55 8.56
C ALA A 159 9.94 1.62 7.68
N PHE A 160 9.32 0.78 6.85
CA PHE A 160 10.07 -0.02 5.89
C PHE A 160 10.29 0.78 4.60
N LEU A 161 11.49 0.68 4.03
CA LEU A 161 11.83 1.20 2.70
C LEU A 161 12.71 0.18 1.99
N ASP A 162 12.35 -0.22 0.78
CA ASP A 162 13.24 -1.03 -0.06
C ASP A 162 14.47 -0.23 -0.48
N SER A 163 15.62 -0.91 -0.60
CA SER A 163 16.90 -0.28 -0.96
C SER A 163 16.88 0.50 -2.29
N ASP A 164 15.95 0.20 -3.20
CA ASP A 164 15.75 0.86 -4.50
C ASP A 164 14.68 1.96 -4.49
N CYS A 165 14.16 2.31 -3.31
CA CYS A 165 13.27 3.46 -3.12
C CYS A 165 14.02 4.78 -2.92
N VAL A 166 13.35 5.88 -3.25
CA VAL A 166 13.76 7.26 -3.03
C VAL A 166 12.55 8.03 -2.48
N PRO A 167 12.42 8.17 -1.15
CA PRO A 167 11.31 8.92 -0.57
C PRO A 167 11.34 10.40 -0.98
N ARG A 168 10.17 10.99 -1.27
CA ARG A 168 10.08 12.43 -1.53
C ARG A 168 10.04 13.21 -0.21
N PRO A 169 10.50 14.48 -0.19
CA PRO A 169 10.44 15.30 1.01
C PRO A 169 9.03 15.35 1.61
N GLY A 170 8.91 15.18 2.93
CA GLY A 170 7.64 15.20 3.65
C GLY A 170 6.80 13.93 3.56
N TRP A 171 7.27 12.87 2.90
CA TRP A 171 6.54 11.60 2.80
C TRP A 171 6.14 11.06 4.17
N LEU A 172 7.07 11.01 5.13
CA LEU A 172 6.82 10.48 6.46
C LEU A 172 5.91 11.40 7.26
N ALA A 173 6.05 12.72 7.09
CA ALA A 173 5.22 13.70 7.78
C ALA A 173 3.73 13.63 7.39
N ALA A 174 3.43 13.13 6.20
CA ALA A 174 2.06 12.83 5.77
C ALA A 174 1.53 11.49 6.32
N LEU A 175 2.40 10.54 6.68
CA LEU A 175 2.02 9.23 7.21
C LEU A 175 1.84 9.22 8.74
N VAL A 176 2.73 9.87 9.48
CA VAL A 176 2.77 9.89 10.96
C VAL A 176 1.43 10.26 11.61
N PRO A 177 0.69 11.30 11.14
CA PRO A 177 -0.57 11.67 11.77
C PRO A 177 -1.60 10.54 11.83
N HIS A 178 -1.57 9.60 10.87
CA HIS A 178 -2.51 8.49 10.84
C HIS A 178 -2.36 7.56 12.07
N LEU A 179 -1.18 7.48 12.66
CA LEU A 179 -0.91 6.65 13.85
C LEU A 179 -1.64 7.11 15.12
N ALA A 180 -2.21 8.33 15.11
CA ALA A 180 -3.11 8.79 16.17
C ALA A 180 -4.38 7.93 16.28
N ASP A 181 -4.71 7.16 15.24
CA ASP A 181 -5.72 6.11 15.31
C ASP A 181 -5.16 4.88 16.07
N PRO A 182 -5.67 4.54 17.27
CA PRO A 182 -5.18 3.42 18.06
C PRO A 182 -5.46 2.05 17.42
N ALA A 183 -6.30 1.97 16.40
CA ALA A 183 -6.57 0.74 15.66
C ALA A 183 -5.87 0.67 14.29
N LEU A 184 -5.06 1.66 13.93
CA LEU A 184 -4.24 1.60 12.74
C LEU A 184 -2.99 0.75 13.01
N ALA A 185 -2.79 -0.29 12.19
CA ALA A 185 -1.55 -1.04 12.17
C ALA A 185 -0.54 -0.44 11.19
N MET A 186 -1.01 0.06 10.06
CA MET A 186 -0.14 0.41 8.93
C MET A 186 -0.75 1.47 8.03
N VAL A 187 0.09 2.37 7.52
CA VAL A 187 -0.22 3.29 6.43
C VAL A 187 0.89 3.26 5.39
N ALA A 188 0.54 3.20 4.11
CA ALA A 188 1.50 3.21 3.02
C ALA A 188 1.37 4.48 2.15
N PRO A 189 2.49 5.01 1.64
CA PRO A 189 2.51 6.08 0.65
C PRO A 189 2.16 5.54 -0.74
N ARG A 190 1.96 6.45 -1.69
CA ARG A 190 1.95 6.13 -3.12
C ARG A 190 3.35 5.79 -3.61
N ILE A 191 3.49 4.63 -4.25
CA ILE A 191 4.72 4.27 -4.96
C ILE A 191 4.66 4.81 -6.38
N VAL A 192 5.59 5.70 -6.72
CA VAL A 192 5.72 6.29 -8.06
C VAL A 192 7.01 5.80 -8.72
N GLY A 193 7.11 5.90 -10.04
CA GLY A 193 8.36 5.58 -10.72
C GLY A 193 9.42 6.66 -10.58
N LEU A 194 10.69 6.24 -10.44
CA LEU A 194 11.80 7.15 -10.69
C LEU A 194 11.73 7.68 -12.14
N PRO A 195 12.02 8.98 -12.36
CA PRO A 195 12.07 9.56 -13.70
C PRO A 195 12.97 8.74 -14.62
N GLY A 196 12.49 8.44 -15.83
CA GLY A 196 13.21 7.61 -16.78
C GLY A 196 12.72 7.80 -18.21
N GLY A 197 13.46 7.21 -19.15
CA GLY A 197 13.10 7.21 -20.57
C GLY A 197 12.52 5.87 -21.03
N GLY A 198 11.83 5.88 -22.16
CA GLY A 198 11.37 4.67 -22.84
C GLY A 198 9.96 4.21 -22.46
N TRP A 199 9.50 3.20 -23.20
CA TRP A 199 8.10 2.77 -23.13
C TRP A 199 7.74 2.06 -21.81
N LEU A 200 8.70 1.39 -21.15
CA LEU A 200 8.49 0.75 -19.85
C LEU A 200 8.22 1.78 -18.75
N HIS A 201 8.98 2.88 -18.72
CA HIS A 201 8.74 3.97 -17.79
C HIS A 201 7.35 4.59 -18.00
N ALA A 202 7.00 4.89 -19.25
CA ALA A 202 5.68 5.41 -19.60
C ALA A 202 4.57 4.42 -19.21
N TYR A 203 4.81 3.12 -19.42
CA TYR A 203 3.87 2.06 -19.06
C TYR A 203 3.67 1.96 -17.55
N ASP A 204 4.73 1.91 -16.76
CA ASP A 204 4.64 1.79 -15.30
C ASP A 204 4.05 3.04 -14.65
N ALA A 205 4.23 4.23 -15.25
CA ALA A 205 3.54 5.46 -14.82
C ALA A 205 2.00 5.40 -14.96
N VAL A 206 1.48 4.47 -15.78
CA VAL A 206 0.04 4.31 -16.04
C VAL A 206 -0.51 2.99 -15.49
N ALA A 207 0.30 1.95 -15.44
CA ALA A 207 -0.12 0.57 -15.16
C ALA A 207 0.89 -0.20 -14.27
N GLY A 208 1.68 0.53 -13.48
CA GLY A 208 2.61 -0.03 -12.51
C GLY A 208 1.88 -0.82 -11.43
N ALA A 209 2.43 -1.99 -11.08
CA ALA A 209 1.80 -2.88 -10.09
C ALA A 209 1.89 -2.36 -8.64
N LEU A 210 2.75 -1.35 -8.39
CA LEU A 210 2.99 -0.79 -7.05
C LEU A 210 2.23 0.52 -6.81
N ASP A 211 1.77 1.21 -7.85
CA ASP A 211 0.98 2.44 -7.70
C ASP A 211 -0.49 2.09 -7.45
N MET A 212 -0.98 2.36 -6.23
CA MET A 212 -2.38 2.10 -5.84
C MET A 212 -3.32 3.28 -6.20
N GLY A 213 -2.81 4.27 -6.93
CA GLY A 213 -3.55 5.40 -7.46
C GLY A 213 -3.48 6.66 -6.59
N GLU A 214 -4.20 7.70 -6.98
CA GLU A 214 -4.06 9.05 -6.39
C GLU A 214 -5.03 9.33 -5.24
N ARG A 215 -5.78 8.30 -4.83
CA ARG A 215 -6.89 8.48 -3.89
C ARG A 215 -6.61 7.75 -2.59
N PRO A 216 -6.79 8.41 -1.44
CA PRO A 216 -6.67 7.73 -0.17
C PRO A 216 -7.73 6.64 -0.07
N ALA A 217 -7.41 5.56 0.62
CA ALA A 217 -8.32 4.43 0.77
C ALA A 217 -8.08 3.70 2.09
N PRO A 218 -9.12 3.13 2.73
CA PRO A 218 -8.89 1.99 3.60
C PRO A 218 -8.38 0.82 2.76
N VAL A 219 -7.46 0.05 3.33
CA VAL A 219 -6.85 -1.11 2.66
C VAL A 219 -7.39 -2.36 3.31
N ARG A 220 -8.05 -3.22 2.53
CA ARG A 220 -8.61 -4.49 3.00
C ARG A 220 -8.95 -5.42 1.84
N PRO A 221 -9.00 -6.74 2.06
CA PRO A 221 -9.44 -7.69 1.05
C PRO A 221 -10.76 -7.28 0.39
N LEU A 222 -10.90 -7.60 -0.91
CA LEU A 222 -12.13 -7.37 -1.68
C LEU A 222 -12.60 -5.89 -1.68
N SER A 223 -11.65 -4.96 -1.68
CA SER A 223 -11.91 -3.52 -1.80
C SER A 223 -11.04 -2.89 -2.90
N GLY A 224 -11.24 -1.60 -3.16
CA GLY A 224 -10.57 -0.86 -4.23
C GLY A 224 -9.04 -0.78 -4.07
N VAL A 225 -8.55 -0.90 -2.83
CA VAL A 225 -7.13 -1.11 -2.53
C VAL A 225 -7.05 -2.32 -1.60
N SER A 226 -6.69 -3.48 -2.14
CA SER A 226 -6.74 -4.74 -1.39
C SER A 226 -5.49 -5.03 -0.58
N TYR A 227 -4.37 -4.39 -0.92
CA TYR A 227 -3.10 -4.46 -0.24
C TYR A 227 -2.30 -3.19 -0.52
N VAL A 228 -1.18 -3.03 0.17
CA VAL A 228 -0.19 -1.97 -0.10
C VAL A 228 1.20 -2.58 -0.20
N PRO A 229 2.06 -2.14 -1.13
CA PRO A 229 3.38 -2.73 -1.30
C PRO A 229 4.29 -2.50 -0.11
N SER A 230 5.11 -3.50 0.23
CA SER A 230 6.15 -3.38 1.27
C SER A 230 7.37 -2.54 0.86
N ALA A 231 7.38 -2.00 -0.37
CA ALA A 231 8.41 -1.10 -0.87
C ALA A 231 8.55 0.18 -0.04
N ALA A 232 7.44 0.67 0.51
CA ALA A 232 7.43 1.71 1.52
C ALA A 232 6.17 1.60 2.38
N LEU A 233 6.30 1.62 3.70
CA LEU A 233 5.15 1.70 4.63
C LEU A 233 5.60 2.14 6.03
N LEU A 234 4.69 2.77 6.78
CA LEU A 234 4.83 3.06 8.20
C LEU A 234 3.91 2.14 8.98
N CYS A 235 4.44 1.44 9.99
CA CYS A 235 3.73 0.43 10.73
C CYS A 235 3.98 0.51 12.23
N ARG A 236 2.93 0.26 13.01
CA ARG A 236 3.04 0.04 14.43
C ARG A 236 3.73 -1.26 14.74
N ARG A 237 4.85 -1.19 15.46
CA ARG A 237 5.65 -2.37 15.79
C ARG A 237 4.86 -3.40 16.59
N SER A 238 4.00 -2.94 17.50
CA SER A 238 3.14 -3.85 18.28
C SER A 238 2.07 -4.57 17.43
N ALA A 239 1.65 -3.99 16.31
CA ALA A 239 0.72 -4.65 15.39
C ALA A 239 1.38 -5.78 14.58
N LEU A 240 2.71 -5.76 14.41
CA LEU A 240 3.43 -6.83 13.74
C LEU A 240 3.42 -8.15 14.53
N GLY A 241 3.20 -8.12 15.84
CA GLY A 241 3.13 -9.34 16.65
C GLY A 241 4.45 -10.13 16.74
N LEU A 242 5.59 -9.50 16.42
CA LEU A 242 6.91 -10.11 16.57
C LEU A 242 7.14 -10.40 18.07
N ALA A 243 7.24 -11.67 18.45
CA ALA A 243 7.38 -12.10 19.85
C ALA A 243 8.49 -11.31 20.57
N GLY A 244 8.13 -10.65 21.67
CA GLY A 244 8.99 -9.72 22.44
C GLY A 244 8.27 -8.47 22.99
N GLY A 245 7.01 -8.22 22.61
CA GLY A 245 6.15 -7.21 23.26
C GLY A 245 5.12 -7.87 24.17
N ALA A 246 4.92 -7.32 25.38
CA ALA A 246 4.09 -7.88 26.44
C ALA A 246 2.57 -7.92 26.15
N ASP A 247 2.12 -7.39 25.01
CA ASP A 247 0.71 -7.27 24.65
C ASP A 247 0.40 -8.23 23.50
N GLY A 248 -0.13 -9.41 23.82
CA GLY A 248 -0.42 -10.53 22.92
C GLY A 248 -1.48 -10.27 21.84
N GLY A 249 -1.22 -9.32 20.94
CA GLY A 249 -2.05 -8.99 19.78
C GLY A 249 -1.57 -9.58 18.45
N GLY A 250 -0.61 -10.51 18.45
CA GLY A 250 -0.03 -11.12 17.26
C GLY A 250 -0.61 -12.51 16.95
N PHE A 251 -0.71 -12.84 15.66
CA PHE A 251 -0.92 -14.22 15.18
C PHE A 251 0.33 -15.08 15.39
N ASP A 252 0.17 -16.41 15.37
CA ASP A 252 1.20 -17.41 15.70
C ASP A 252 2.56 -17.22 14.98
N ASP A 253 2.57 -16.60 13.78
CA ASP A 253 3.74 -16.28 12.96
C ASP A 253 3.96 -14.75 12.80
N GLY A 254 4.21 -14.03 13.89
CA GLY A 254 4.39 -12.57 13.90
C GLY A 254 5.31 -12.01 12.79
N GLY A 255 4.95 -10.85 12.24
CA GLY A 255 5.66 -10.16 11.16
C GLY A 255 5.25 -10.62 9.75
N PHE A 256 6.14 -10.41 8.79
CA PHE A 256 6.03 -10.95 7.43
C PHE A 256 6.30 -12.46 7.46
N ASP A 257 5.58 -13.25 6.65
CA ASP A 257 5.85 -14.69 6.54
C ASP A 257 7.19 -14.91 5.81
N GLU A 258 8.20 -15.41 6.53
CA GLU A 258 9.55 -15.61 5.99
C GLU A 258 9.63 -16.72 4.92
N ALA A 259 8.64 -17.60 4.82
CA ALA A 259 8.54 -18.61 3.77
C ALA A 259 8.02 -18.02 2.45
N MET A 260 7.32 -16.88 2.50
CA MET A 260 6.82 -16.19 1.30
C MET A 260 7.92 -15.35 0.66
N ARG A 261 8.31 -15.72 -0.56
CA ARG A 261 9.26 -14.95 -1.40
C ARG A 261 8.58 -13.88 -2.26
N VAL A 262 7.26 -13.86 -2.26
CA VAL A 262 6.39 -12.99 -3.05
C VAL A 262 5.04 -12.88 -2.36
N ALA A 263 4.38 -11.73 -2.48
CA ALA A 263 3.07 -11.45 -1.90
C ALA A 263 3.03 -11.50 -0.36
N GLU A 264 4.17 -11.39 0.30
CA GLU A 264 4.29 -11.30 1.75
C GLU A 264 3.60 -10.05 2.32
N ASP A 265 3.52 -9.00 1.51
CA ASP A 265 2.82 -7.75 1.82
C ASP A 265 1.30 -7.92 1.79
N VAL A 266 0.78 -8.60 0.76
CA VAL A 266 -0.64 -8.97 0.68
C VAL A 266 -1.04 -9.83 1.88
N ASP A 267 -0.26 -10.87 2.17
CA ASP A 267 -0.51 -11.76 3.31
C ASP A 267 -0.55 -11.00 4.64
N LEU A 268 0.45 -10.14 4.90
CA LEU A 268 0.50 -9.35 6.13
C LEU A 268 -0.71 -8.42 6.26
N VAL A 269 -1.05 -7.67 5.22
CA VAL A 269 -2.21 -6.76 5.24
C VAL A 269 -3.50 -7.52 5.53
N TRP A 270 -3.67 -8.71 4.95
CA TRP A 270 -4.88 -9.50 5.11
C TRP A 270 -4.97 -10.12 6.51
N ARG A 271 -3.85 -10.61 7.06
CA ARG A 271 -3.78 -11.05 8.46
C ARG A 271 -4.10 -9.90 9.41
N LEU A 272 -3.47 -8.74 9.26
CA LEU A 272 -3.76 -7.55 10.07
C LEU A 272 -5.25 -7.19 10.03
N THR A 273 -5.83 -7.16 8.84
CA THR A 273 -7.27 -6.88 8.67
C THR A 273 -8.14 -7.92 9.37
N ALA A 274 -7.78 -9.21 9.29
CA ALA A 274 -8.49 -10.29 9.97
C ALA A 274 -8.39 -10.20 11.51
N ALA A 275 -7.31 -9.62 12.04
CA ALA A 275 -7.14 -9.32 13.48
C ALA A 275 -7.95 -8.11 13.94
N GLY A 276 -8.65 -7.42 13.02
CA GLY A 276 -9.36 -6.18 13.32
C GLY A 276 -8.46 -4.93 13.31
N TRP A 277 -7.20 -5.05 12.89
CA TRP A 277 -6.37 -3.87 12.60
C TRP A 277 -6.82 -3.18 11.33
N ARG A 278 -6.55 -1.88 11.25
CA ARG A 278 -6.84 -1.05 10.08
C ARG A 278 -5.54 -0.81 9.33
N VAL A 279 -5.63 -0.86 8.01
CA VAL A 279 -4.54 -0.50 7.09
C VAL A 279 -5.04 0.62 6.18
N ARG A 280 -4.18 1.60 5.89
CA ARG A 280 -4.53 2.75 5.06
C ARG A 280 -3.52 3.00 3.95
N TYR A 281 -4.00 3.67 2.93
CA TYR A 281 -3.22 4.21 1.84
C TYR A 281 -3.36 5.73 1.81
N GLU A 282 -2.23 6.43 1.82
CA GLU A 282 -2.12 7.90 1.84
C GLU A 282 -1.29 8.38 0.65
N PRO A 283 -1.92 8.74 -0.48
CA PRO A 283 -1.22 9.10 -1.70
C PRO A 283 -0.62 10.50 -1.68
N ALA A 284 -0.91 11.34 -0.68
CA ALA A 284 -0.20 12.60 -0.50
C ALA A 284 1.28 12.38 -0.09
N ALA A 285 1.58 11.23 0.50
CA ALA A 285 2.95 10.75 0.68
C ALA A 285 3.39 9.99 -0.58
N GLU A 286 4.55 10.34 -1.13
CA GLU A 286 5.06 9.70 -2.34
C GLU A 286 6.47 9.17 -2.12
N VAL A 287 6.71 7.93 -2.55
CA VAL A 287 8.03 7.30 -2.57
C VAL A 287 8.30 6.84 -3.99
N ALA A 288 9.38 7.33 -4.59
CA ALA A 288 9.79 6.87 -5.91
C ALA A 288 10.50 5.53 -5.80
N HIS A 289 10.35 4.65 -6.79
CA HIS A 289 10.94 3.32 -6.82
C HIS A 289 11.59 3.07 -8.19
N GLU A 290 12.74 2.38 -8.21
CA GLU A 290 13.45 2.05 -9.44
C GLU A 290 12.75 0.94 -10.23
N HIS A 291 12.61 1.14 -11.54
CA HIS A 291 11.92 0.19 -12.41
C HIS A 291 12.91 -0.63 -13.24
N PRO A 292 12.57 -1.89 -13.58
CA PRO A 292 13.34 -2.66 -14.54
C PRO A 292 13.48 -1.90 -15.86
N THR A 293 14.71 -1.82 -16.39
CA THR A 293 15.00 -1.11 -17.64
C THR A 293 14.83 -2.00 -18.87
N GLY A 294 14.80 -3.32 -18.70
CA GLY A 294 14.69 -4.30 -19.79
C GLY A 294 13.35 -5.05 -19.84
N THR A 295 12.79 -5.21 -21.04
CA THR A 295 11.52 -5.93 -21.27
C THR A 295 11.53 -7.36 -20.73
N ALA A 296 12.62 -8.10 -20.95
CA ALA A 296 12.72 -9.49 -20.51
C ALA A 296 12.73 -9.60 -18.97
N GLU A 297 13.41 -8.68 -18.30
CA GLU A 297 13.41 -8.61 -16.84
C GLU A 297 12.03 -8.22 -16.30
N TRP A 298 11.39 -7.23 -16.91
CA TRP A 298 10.03 -6.83 -16.56
C TRP A 298 9.03 -7.99 -16.72
N VAL A 299 9.09 -8.76 -17.81
CA VAL A 299 8.25 -9.96 -17.99
C VAL A 299 8.55 -11.01 -16.92
N ARG A 300 9.83 -11.29 -16.63
CA ARG A 300 10.21 -12.25 -15.58
C ARG A 300 9.69 -11.83 -14.21
N ARG A 301 9.81 -10.54 -13.86
CA ARG A 301 9.31 -10.00 -12.58
C ARG A 301 7.79 -10.14 -12.47
N ARG A 302 7.04 -9.89 -13.55
CA ARG A 302 5.59 -10.11 -13.59
C ARG A 302 5.20 -11.57 -13.47
N ALA A 303 5.91 -12.47 -14.15
CA ALA A 303 5.68 -13.91 -14.02
C ALA A 303 5.95 -14.37 -12.58
N PHE A 304 7.04 -13.91 -11.97
CA PHE A 304 7.37 -14.18 -10.57
C PHE A 304 6.28 -13.67 -9.62
N TYR A 305 5.82 -12.43 -9.77
CA TYR A 305 4.70 -11.88 -8.99
C TYR A 305 3.42 -12.69 -9.14
N GLY A 306 3.14 -13.20 -10.35
CA GLY A 306 1.99 -14.07 -10.60
C GLY A 306 2.01 -15.38 -9.80
N THR A 307 3.18 -15.89 -9.42
CA THR A 307 3.28 -17.13 -8.61
C THR A 307 2.72 -16.95 -7.19
N GLY A 308 2.66 -15.72 -6.68
CA GLY A 308 2.11 -15.41 -5.35
C GLY A 308 0.62 -15.71 -5.21
N ALA A 309 -0.14 -15.73 -6.30
CA ALA A 309 -1.59 -16.01 -6.25
C ALA A 309 -1.89 -17.40 -5.67
N ALA A 310 -1.09 -18.42 -5.98
CA ALA A 310 -1.28 -19.77 -5.44
C ALA A 310 -0.99 -19.84 -3.93
N LEU A 311 0.06 -19.16 -3.47
CA LEU A 311 0.42 -19.06 -2.05
C LEU A 311 -0.70 -18.34 -1.27
N LEU A 312 -1.17 -17.22 -1.80
CA LEU A 312 -2.28 -16.48 -1.21
C LEU A 312 -3.57 -17.31 -1.20
N ALA A 313 -3.88 -18.04 -2.27
CA ALA A 313 -5.08 -18.87 -2.33
C ALA A 313 -5.03 -20.01 -1.30
N ALA A 314 -3.86 -20.62 -1.10
CA ALA A 314 -3.66 -21.65 -0.09
C ALA A 314 -3.87 -21.12 1.33
N ARG A 315 -3.50 -19.86 1.61
CA ARG A 315 -3.60 -19.25 2.94
C ARG A 315 -4.94 -18.56 3.22
N HIS A 316 -5.49 -17.88 2.22
CA HIS A 316 -6.61 -16.94 2.37
C HIS A 316 -7.87 -17.36 1.60
N GLY A 317 -7.82 -18.50 0.88
CA GLY A 317 -8.97 -19.12 0.24
C GLY A 317 -9.73 -18.17 -0.69
N ALA A 318 -11.01 -17.97 -0.38
CA ALA A 318 -11.96 -17.21 -1.20
C ALA A 318 -11.64 -15.71 -1.33
N LEU A 319 -10.66 -15.18 -0.58
CA LEU A 319 -10.20 -13.80 -0.75
C LEU A 319 -9.38 -13.59 -2.04
N VAL A 320 -8.86 -14.68 -2.63
CA VAL A 320 -8.12 -14.63 -3.89
C VAL A 320 -9.05 -14.99 -5.04
N ALA A 321 -9.21 -14.07 -5.98
CA ALA A 321 -9.91 -14.37 -7.22
C ALA A 321 -9.13 -15.44 -8.01
N PRO A 322 -9.76 -16.57 -8.41
CA PRO A 322 -9.08 -17.64 -9.15
C PRO A 322 -8.47 -17.17 -10.48
N LEU A 323 -9.06 -16.15 -11.09
CA LEU A 323 -8.57 -15.53 -12.32
C LEU A 323 -8.97 -14.05 -12.35
N VAL A 324 -7.99 -13.17 -12.45
CA VAL A 324 -8.20 -11.73 -12.71
C VAL A 324 -7.73 -11.43 -14.13
N ILE A 325 -8.68 -11.33 -15.06
CA ILE A 325 -8.40 -11.05 -16.48
C ILE A 325 -9.32 -9.93 -16.97
N ALA A 326 -8.78 -9.02 -17.77
CA ALA A 326 -9.58 -7.97 -18.37
C ALA A 326 -10.57 -8.57 -19.39
N PRO A 327 -11.85 -8.13 -19.42
CA PRO A 327 -12.89 -8.75 -20.27
C PRO A 327 -12.52 -8.81 -21.75
N ASP A 328 -11.83 -7.81 -22.27
CA ASP A 328 -11.35 -7.74 -23.64
C ASP A 328 -10.21 -8.73 -23.93
N VAL A 329 -9.36 -9.03 -22.95
CA VAL A 329 -8.32 -10.08 -23.07
C VAL A 329 -8.97 -11.46 -23.01
N ALA A 330 -9.94 -11.67 -22.12
CA ALA A 330 -10.71 -12.90 -22.06
C ALA A 330 -11.45 -13.16 -23.38
N ALA A 331 -12.11 -12.14 -23.92
CA ALA A 331 -12.77 -12.22 -25.22
C ALA A 331 -11.78 -12.52 -26.37
N ALA A 332 -10.62 -11.85 -26.39
CA ALA A 332 -9.59 -12.13 -27.39
C ALA A 332 -9.08 -13.58 -27.30
N ALA A 333 -8.85 -14.10 -26.10
CA ALA A 333 -8.45 -15.49 -25.89
C ALA A 333 -9.55 -16.47 -26.37
N LEU A 334 -10.81 -16.23 -26.01
CA LEU A 334 -11.94 -17.05 -26.46
C LEU A 334 -12.08 -17.06 -27.99
N PHE A 335 -11.95 -15.91 -28.65
CA PHE A 335 -12.00 -15.83 -30.11
C PHE A 335 -10.82 -16.52 -30.79
N ALA A 336 -9.61 -16.40 -30.21
CA ALA A 336 -8.42 -17.06 -30.73
C ALA A 336 -8.52 -18.59 -30.67
N VAL A 337 -9.09 -19.13 -29.58
CA VAL A 337 -9.24 -20.58 -29.36
C VAL A 337 -10.46 -21.15 -30.09
N GLY A 338 -11.63 -20.49 -30.00
CA GLY A 338 -12.90 -21.05 -30.45
C GLY A 338 -13.37 -20.64 -31.85
N GLY A 339 -12.79 -19.60 -32.47
CA GLY A 339 -13.38 -18.97 -33.66
C GLY A 339 -12.67 -19.21 -34.99
N GLY A 340 -11.70 -20.13 -35.07
CA GLY A 340 -11.02 -20.44 -36.34
C GLY A 340 -10.26 -19.23 -36.94
N ARG A 341 -10.39 -18.98 -38.25
CA ARG A 341 -9.70 -17.84 -38.90
C ARG A 341 -10.35 -16.48 -38.57
N THR A 342 -11.69 -16.42 -38.58
CA THR A 342 -12.45 -15.20 -38.28
C THR A 342 -12.31 -14.81 -36.81
N GLY A 343 -12.30 -15.77 -35.89
CA GLY A 343 -12.01 -15.55 -34.47
C GLY A 343 -10.60 -15.02 -34.22
N ARG A 344 -9.58 -15.59 -34.88
CA ARG A 344 -8.21 -15.05 -34.78
C ARG A 344 -8.10 -13.62 -35.30
N ALA A 345 -8.83 -13.27 -36.37
CA ALA A 345 -8.90 -11.89 -36.85
C ALA A 345 -9.59 -10.97 -35.83
N ALA A 346 -10.71 -11.40 -35.23
CA ALA A 346 -11.40 -10.65 -34.18
C ALA A 346 -10.53 -10.46 -32.93
N ALA A 347 -9.82 -11.51 -32.48
CA ALA A 347 -8.87 -11.45 -31.37
C ALA A 347 -7.75 -10.44 -31.65
N THR A 348 -7.17 -10.48 -32.86
CA THR A 348 -6.14 -9.52 -33.30
C THR A 348 -6.67 -8.09 -33.29
N GLY A 349 -7.90 -7.87 -33.79
CA GLY A 349 -8.57 -6.57 -33.76
C GLY A 349 -8.78 -6.03 -32.34
N LEU A 350 -9.22 -6.88 -31.40
CA LEU A 350 -9.37 -6.51 -29.99
C LEU A 350 -8.04 -6.14 -29.33
N LEU A 351 -7.00 -6.95 -29.54
CA LEU A 351 -5.67 -6.69 -29.00
C LEU A 351 -5.06 -5.42 -29.61
N ALA A 352 -5.25 -5.19 -30.92
CA ALA A 352 -4.82 -3.97 -31.59
C ALA A 352 -5.54 -2.73 -31.05
N LEU A 353 -6.87 -2.79 -30.86
CA LEU A 353 -7.65 -1.71 -30.26
C LEU A 353 -7.17 -1.40 -28.84
N ARG A 354 -6.90 -2.43 -28.04
CA ARG A 354 -6.34 -2.28 -26.70
C ARG A 354 -4.96 -1.63 -26.74
N ALA A 355 -4.08 -2.06 -27.65
CA ALA A 355 -2.75 -1.48 -27.83
C ALA A 355 -2.85 0.01 -28.23
N VAL A 356 -3.74 0.38 -29.15
CA VAL A 356 -3.97 1.79 -29.54
C VAL A 356 -4.50 2.60 -28.36
N ARG A 357 -5.46 2.07 -27.58
CA ARG A 357 -5.97 2.74 -26.37
C ARG A 357 -4.88 2.94 -25.33
N LEU A 358 -4.03 1.94 -25.12
CA LEU A 358 -2.88 2.03 -24.23
C LEU A 358 -1.90 3.09 -24.73
N ALA A 359 -1.47 3.03 -26.00
CA ALA A 359 -0.56 4.00 -26.60
C ALA A 359 -1.06 5.45 -26.46
N ARG A 360 -2.35 5.71 -26.72
CA ARG A 360 -2.96 7.03 -26.52
C ARG A 360 -2.91 7.50 -25.05
N ARG A 361 -3.02 6.58 -24.09
CA ARG A 361 -2.88 6.91 -22.66
C ARG A 361 -1.44 7.20 -22.29
N LEU A 362 -0.48 6.43 -22.83
CA LEU A 362 0.94 6.69 -22.62
C LEU A 362 1.35 8.09 -23.12
N THR A 363 0.66 8.62 -24.15
CA THR A 363 0.87 9.99 -24.65
C THR A 363 0.14 11.08 -23.85
N ARG A 364 -0.66 10.73 -22.84
CA ARG A 364 -1.39 11.67 -21.95
C ARG A 364 -1.18 11.29 -20.48
N PRO A 365 0.02 11.53 -19.91
CA PRO A 365 0.27 11.25 -18.50
C PRO A 365 -0.68 12.08 -17.63
N GLY A 366 -1.41 11.43 -16.70
CA GLY A 366 -2.29 12.09 -15.73
C GLY A 366 -3.80 11.87 -15.90
N GLU A 367 -4.29 11.40 -17.05
CA GLU A 367 -5.70 11.00 -17.21
C GLU A 367 -5.87 9.50 -16.90
N TRP A 368 -6.14 9.19 -15.64
CA TRP A 368 -6.28 7.81 -15.17
C TRP A 368 -7.58 7.13 -15.66
N PRO A 369 -7.58 5.81 -15.90
CA PRO A 369 -8.78 5.05 -16.19
C PRO A 369 -9.76 5.06 -15.00
N PRO A 370 -11.07 4.92 -15.26
CA PRO A 370 -12.01 4.54 -14.22
C PRO A 370 -11.71 3.08 -13.85
N VAL A 371 -10.83 2.86 -12.86
CA VAL A 371 -10.75 1.56 -12.13
C VAL A 371 -11.97 1.45 -11.20
N ALA A 372 -13.15 1.69 -11.77
CA ALA A 372 -14.45 1.48 -11.18
C ALA A 372 -15.10 0.19 -11.71
N LEU A 373 -14.48 -0.51 -12.67
CA LEU A 373 -15.09 -1.72 -13.26
C LEU A 373 -14.60 -3.04 -12.67
N ALA A 374 -13.37 -3.11 -12.14
CA ALA A 374 -12.90 -4.32 -11.45
C ALA A 374 -13.54 -4.48 -10.06
N ALA A 375 -13.85 -3.37 -9.38
CA ALA A 375 -14.57 -3.34 -8.11
C ALA A 375 -16.10 -3.25 -8.27
N ALA A 376 -16.63 -3.33 -9.50
CA ALA A 376 -18.07 -3.39 -9.77
C ALA A 376 -18.53 -4.76 -10.31
N LEU A 377 -17.59 -5.71 -10.47
CA LEU A 377 -17.88 -7.07 -10.93
C LEU A 377 -17.38 -8.16 -9.95
N THR A 378 -17.06 -7.77 -8.73
CA THR A 378 -17.03 -8.60 -7.52
C THR A 378 -17.79 -7.85 -6.45
#